data_AF-A0A851VE00-F1
#
_entry.id   AF-A0A851VE00-F1
#
_cell.length_a   1.000
_cell.length_b   1.000
_cell.length_c   1.000
_cell.angle_alpha   90.00
_cell.angle_beta   90.00
_cell.angle_gamma   90.00
#
_symmetry.space_group_name_H-M   'P 1'
#
loop_
_entity.id
_entity.type
_entity.pdbx_description
1 polymer ?
#
loop_
_entity_poly.entity_id
_entity_poly.type
_entity_poly.pdbx_seq_one_letter_code
_entity_poly.pdbx_strand_id
1 'polypeptide(L)'
;MLSAGGGSGPGGAGGSGPGLGGDGDFLSRYRLVSAKLRRRFLRKPNVAEAAEQFAALARELRAQESLPYAAWCQLAVARCAQSLFHGPAEAAALAEAARLFLRQERDLRQRLGLRGGFGEHVAAAQSCGAFAQRLHLERGQPALAAGPCLELAAALRDTGQPARAAAPLQRAAELLTAARLPLQALRCLAERASCLLLARDYAGALATLTRAQALAGAGLGGAAGAGAAPGGAFLDVLARCEVSRVLLLLLLQPPPAKLLPEHARTLEQYCWEAPDGGPGTGSGTGTGGGLPPAASYLPAELFLLLQSAVLACQEKDAEALKALQAELWPLLSAEQNHLLHLVLQEMLSPAGQGL
;
A
#
# COMPACT_ATOMS: atom_id res chain seq x y z
N MET A 1 44.06 -27.59 68.36
CA MET A 1 43.58 -27.08 69.65
C MET A 1 42.90 -25.74 69.38
N LEU A 2 41.69 -25.55 69.92
CA LEU A 2 41.01 -24.31 70.38
C LEU A 2 41.45 -22.95 69.77
N SER A 3 40.63 -21.94 69.49
CA SER A 3 39.20 -21.63 69.62
C SER A 3 39.11 -20.09 69.45
N ALA A 4 38.02 -19.57 68.86
CA ALA A 4 37.39 -18.25 69.04
C ALA A 4 38.24 -16.96 68.83
N GLY A 5 37.73 -15.82 68.38
CA GLY A 5 36.39 -15.31 68.03
C GLY A 5 36.62 -13.99 67.24
N GLY A 6 35.80 -13.62 66.25
CA GLY A 6 34.58 -12.82 66.43
C GLY A 6 34.90 -11.39 66.93
N GLY A 7 34.69 -10.28 66.21
CA GLY A 7 34.05 -10.01 64.93
C GLY A 7 33.96 -8.49 64.70
N SER A 8 33.15 -8.12 63.69
CA SER A 8 32.45 -6.83 63.51
C SER A 8 33.06 -5.79 62.57
N GLY A 9 32.34 -5.55 61.46
CA GLY A 9 32.43 -4.33 60.64
C GLY A 9 32.13 -4.54 59.16
N PRO A 10 30.91 -4.24 58.67
CA PRO A 10 30.43 -4.71 57.37
C PRO A 10 30.86 -3.81 56.21
N GLY A 11 31.71 -4.33 55.33
CA GLY A 11 31.90 -3.78 53.99
C GLY A 11 30.70 -4.16 53.14
N GLY A 12 29.85 -3.18 52.83
CA GLY A 12 28.68 -3.35 51.97
C GLY A 12 29.06 -4.00 50.64
N ALA A 13 28.60 -5.23 50.45
CA ALA A 13 28.63 -5.94 49.20
C ALA A 13 27.66 -5.26 48.22
N GLY A 14 28.18 -4.29 47.46
CA GLY A 14 27.56 -3.85 46.22
C GLY A 14 27.78 -4.92 45.17
N GLY A 15 26.86 -5.90 45.11
CA GLY A 15 26.83 -6.91 44.06
C GLY A 15 26.75 -6.24 42.70
N SER A 16 27.88 -6.22 41.99
CA SER A 16 27.94 -5.91 40.57
C SER A 16 27.31 -7.06 39.80
N GLY A 17 25.99 -7.02 39.65
CA GLY A 17 25.33 -7.66 38.51
C GLY A 17 25.84 -7.01 37.20
N PRO A 18 25.87 -7.73 36.08
CA PRO A 18 26.41 -7.22 34.82
C PRO A 18 25.46 -6.14 34.29
N GLY A 19 25.74 -4.90 34.65
CA GLY A 19 25.06 -3.73 34.14
C GLY A 19 25.41 -3.51 32.68
N LEU A 20 24.37 -3.46 31.85
CA LEU A 20 24.30 -2.90 30.51
C LEU A 20 25.17 -1.63 30.37
N GLY A 21 26.41 -1.80 29.90
CA GLY A 21 27.41 -0.73 29.78
C GLY A 21 27.47 -0.07 28.40
N GLY A 22 26.32 0.23 27.77
CA GLY A 22 26.27 0.84 26.42
C GLY A 22 25.47 2.15 26.31
N ASP A 23 24.49 2.39 27.18
CA ASP A 23 23.50 3.46 26.96
C ASP A 23 23.98 4.87 27.36
N GLY A 24 25.05 4.98 28.15
CA GLY A 24 25.61 6.28 28.59
C GLY A 24 26.40 7.04 27.52
N ASP A 25 26.97 6.33 26.54
CA ASP A 25 27.89 6.90 25.55
C ASP A 25 27.17 7.50 24.33
N PHE A 26 26.04 6.93 23.91
CA PHE A 26 25.32 7.44 22.75
C PHE A 26 24.64 8.79 23.03
N LEU A 27 23.86 8.89 24.12
CA LEU A 27 23.12 10.11 24.44
C LEU A 27 24.05 11.29 24.72
N SER A 28 25.21 11.04 25.31
CA SER A 28 26.24 12.07 25.54
C SER A 28 26.85 12.53 24.22
N ARG A 29 27.21 11.61 23.31
CA ARG A 29 27.68 11.95 21.94
C ARG A 29 26.62 12.73 21.16
N TYR A 30 25.36 12.30 21.18
CA TYR A 30 24.25 12.98 20.52
C TYR A 30 24.03 14.41 21.05
N ARG A 31 24.06 14.58 22.37
CA ARG A 31 23.98 15.91 23.03
C ARG A 31 25.17 16.79 22.67
N LEU A 32 26.38 16.22 22.59
CA LEU A 32 27.59 16.94 22.22
C LEU A 32 27.52 17.48 20.79
N VAL A 33 27.08 16.66 19.83
CA VAL A 33 26.88 17.11 18.43
C VAL A 33 25.76 18.17 18.37
N SER A 34 24.66 17.96 19.10
CA SER A 34 23.57 18.95 19.19
C SER A 34 24.01 20.28 19.80
N ALA A 35 24.93 20.26 20.78
CA ALA A 35 25.49 21.46 21.40
C ALA A 35 26.45 22.23 20.48
N LYS A 36 27.05 21.57 19.49
CA LYS A 36 27.85 22.23 18.44
C LYS A 36 26.97 23.01 17.44
N LEU A 37 25.72 22.58 17.25
CA LEU A 37 24.74 23.24 16.38
C LEU A 37 24.05 24.45 17.03
N ARG A 38 24.05 24.55 18.36
CA ARG A 38 23.49 25.71 19.06
C ARG A 38 24.30 26.96 18.69
N ARG A 39 23.60 28.02 18.24
CA ARG A 39 24.22 29.31 17.90
C ARG A 39 25.06 29.80 19.08
N ARG A 40 26.37 29.88 18.86
CA ARG A 40 27.30 30.59 19.73
C ARG A 40 27.49 31.97 19.14
N PHE A 41 27.50 32.99 19.99
CA PHE A 41 27.72 34.38 19.57
C PHE A 41 28.93 34.44 18.60
N LEU A 42 28.68 34.97 17.39
CA LEU A 42 29.63 35.22 16.30
C LEU A 42 30.19 34.04 15.46
N ARG A 43 29.92 32.76 15.74
CA ARG A 43 30.42 31.66 14.88
C ARG A 43 29.29 30.90 14.19
N LYS A 44 29.31 30.86 12.85
CA LYS A 44 28.44 29.96 12.08
C LYS A 44 28.84 28.51 12.41
N PRO A 45 27.92 27.67 12.91
CA PRO A 45 28.23 26.28 13.19
C PRO A 45 28.53 25.52 11.89
N ASN A 46 29.50 24.61 11.91
CA ASN A 46 29.81 23.74 10.77
C ASN A 46 28.74 22.64 10.66
N VAL A 47 27.65 22.93 9.95
CA VAL A 47 26.50 22.02 9.88
C VAL A 47 26.80 20.75 9.06
N ALA A 48 27.72 20.82 8.10
CA ALA A 48 28.14 19.66 7.31
C ALA A 48 28.82 18.58 8.17
N GLU A 49 29.81 18.97 8.98
CA GLU A 49 30.50 18.04 9.91
C GLU A 49 29.54 17.46 10.95
N ALA A 50 28.57 18.26 11.42
CA ALA A 50 27.56 17.78 12.35
C ALA A 50 26.65 16.72 11.70
N ALA A 51 26.27 16.92 10.43
CA ALA A 51 25.49 15.94 9.67
C ALA A 51 26.24 14.61 9.52
N GLU A 52 27.54 14.65 9.21
CA GLU A 52 28.39 13.45 9.13
C GLU A 52 28.51 12.72 10.47
N GLN A 53 28.68 13.48 11.57
CA GLN A 53 28.72 12.92 12.93
C GLN A 53 27.41 12.23 13.30
N PHE A 54 26.25 12.82 12.98
CA PHE A 54 24.95 12.16 13.19
C PHE A 54 24.76 10.94 12.29
N ALA A 55 25.22 10.99 11.05
CA ALA A 55 25.13 9.85 10.12
C ALA A 55 26.02 8.67 10.56
N ALA A 56 27.21 8.95 11.13
CA ALA A 56 28.07 7.93 11.72
C ALA A 56 27.40 7.27 12.94
N LEU A 57 26.86 8.08 13.87
CA LEU A 57 26.11 7.57 15.01
C LEU A 57 24.89 6.74 14.59
N ALA A 58 24.16 7.15 13.56
CA ALA A 58 23.03 6.38 13.04
C ALA A 58 23.46 5.00 12.53
N ARG A 59 24.65 4.88 11.92
CA ARG A 59 25.20 3.59 11.45
C ARG A 59 25.60 2.69 12.61
N GLU A 60 26.24 3.24 13.64
CA GLU A 60 26.59 2.50 14.86
C GLU A 60 25.34 1.96 15.57
N LEU A 61 24.31 2.78 15.72
CA LEU A 61 23.05 2.37 16.33
C LEU A 61 22.28 1.34 15.51
N ARG A 62 22.34 1.43 14.18
CA ARG A 62 21.81 0.38 13.29
C ARG A 62 22.51 -0.96 13.53
N ALA A 63 23.83 -0.95 13.75
CA ALA A 63 24.60 -2.16 14.04
C ALA A 63 24.27 -2.74 15.43
N GLN A 64 23.87 -1.89 16.39
CA GLN A 64 23.45 -2.30 17.74
C GLN A 64 21.96 -2.68 17.83
N GLU A 65 21.25 -2.76 16.70
CA GLU A 65 19.80 -3.01 16.62
C GLU A 65 18.90 -2.00 17.36
N SER A 66 19.42 -0.82 17.73
CA SER A 66 18.64 0.25 18.38
C SER A 66 17.99 1.18 17.34
N LEU A 67 17.07 0.59 16.56
CA LEU A 67 16.41 1.25 15.42
C LEU A 67 15.72 2.59 15.70
N PRO A 68 14.95 2.80 16.80
CA PRO A 68 14.28 4.07 17.02
C PRO A 68 15.28 5.21 17.20
N TYR A 69 16.37 4.99 17.95
CA TYR A 69 17.42 5.99 18.15
C TYR A 69 18.17 6.29 16.85
N ALA A 70 18.42 5.27 16.02
CA ALA A 70 18.99 5.49 14.69
C ALA A 70 18.09 6.38 13.82
N ALA A 71 16.76 6.23 13.92
CA ALA A 71 15.81 7.07 13.21
C ALA A 71 15.84 8.52 13.70
N TRP A 72 15.94 8.74 15.03
CA TRP A 72 16.13 10.08 15.60
C TRP A 72 17.42 10.76 15.11
N CYS A 73 18.52 10.00 14.97
CA CYS A 73 19.75 10.53 14.36
C CYS A 73 19.55 10.93 12.89
N GLN A 74 18.82 10.14 12.11
CA GLN A 74 18.52 10.48 10.71
C GLN A 74 17.62 11.73 10.58
N LEU A 75 16.70 11.94 11.52
CA LEU A 75 15.94 13.20 11.60
C LEU A 75 16.85 14.41 11.90
N ALA A 76 17.88 14.23 12.73
CA ALA A 76 18.86 15.28 12.97
C ALA A 76 19.69 15.58 11.70
N VAL A 77 20.06 14.55 10.92
CA VAL A 77 20.72 14.72 9.61
C VAL A 77 19.81 15.50 8.65
N ALA A 78 18.52 15.17 8.58
CA ALA A 78 17.55 15.89 7.75
C ALA A 78 17.47 17.38 8.11
N ARG A 79 17.41 17.71 9.41
CA ARG A 79 17.42 19.11 9.89
C ARG A 79 18.72 19.84 9.51
N CYS A 80 19.85 19.15 9.55
CA CYS A 80 21.13 19.71 9.10
C CYS A 80 21.08 20.00 7.59
N ALA A 81 20.61 19.05 6.78
CA ALA A 81 20.45 19.22 5.34
C ALA A 81 19.49 20.35 4.97
N GLN A 82 18.40 20.52 5.73
CA GLN A 82 17.46 21.63 5.59
C GLN A 82 18.15 22.98 5.79
N SER A 83 18.98 23.11 6.84
CA SER A 83 19.72 24.35 7.11
C SER A 83 20.81 24.66 6.07
N LEU A 84 21.28 23.63 5.35
CA LEU A 84 22.20 23.72 4.22
C LEU A 84 21.48 23.90 2.88
N PHE A 85 20.14 23.95 2.88
CA PHE A 85 19.28 24.00 1.68
C PHE A 85 19.54 22.85 0.69
N HIS A 86 19.99 21.70 1.20
CA HIS A 86 20.27 20.53 0.39
C HIS A 86 19.05 19.58 0.34
N GLY A 87 18.03 19.99 -0.41
CA GLY A 87 16.73 19.31 -0.50
C GLY A 87 16.74 17.81 -0.83
N PRO A 88 17.58 17.26 -1.74
CA PRO A 88 17.54 15.83 -2.02
C PRO A 88 18.14 14.98 -0.90
N ALA A 89 19.15 15.50 -0.17
CA ALA A 89 19.68 14.81 1.02
C ALA A 89 18.71 14.88 2.20
N GLU A 90 17.99 15.99 2.35
CA GLU A 90 16.91 16.11 3.34
C GLU A 90 15.82 15.06 3.09
N ALA A 91 15.33 14.95 1.85
CA ALA A 91 14.32 13.96 1.48
C ALA A 91 14.82 12.52 1.67
N ALA A 92 16.08 12.22 1.30
CA ALA A 92 16.69 10.90 1.50
C ALA A 92 16.81 10.53 2.99
N ALA A 93 17.27 11.45 3.83
CA ALA A 93 17.39 11.23 5.27
C ALA A 93 16.01 11.02 5.94
N LEU A 94 14.99 11.77 5.51
CA LEU A 94 13.61 11.58 5.97
C LEU A 94 13.02 10.23 5.54
N ALA A 95 13.27 9.81 4.29
CA ALA A 95 12.85 8.49 3.81
C ALA A 95 13.56 7.35 4.56
N GLU A 96 14.86 7.49 4.83
CA GLU A 96 15.59 6.54 5.67
C GLU A 96 15.05 6.48 7.10
N ALA A 97 14.72 7.62 7.72
CA ALA A 97 14.10 7.65 9.04
C ALA A 97 12.75 6.92 9.05
N ALA A 98 11.91 7.16 8.04
CA ALA A 98 10.62 6.47 7.89
C ALA A 98 10.80 4.94 7.79
N ARG A 99 11.77 4.47 6.98
CA ARG A 99 12.06 3.02 6.86
C ARG A 99 12.51 2.40 8.18
N LEU A 100 13.31 3.09 8.97
CA LEU A 100 13.75 2.61 10.29
C LEU A 100 12.58 2.49 11.27
N PHE A 101 11.66 3.45 11.29
CA PHE A 101 10.45 3.37 12.11
C PHE A 101 9.53 2.21 11.67
N LEU A 102 9.33 2.03 10.36
CA LEU A 102 8.53 0.91 9.85
C LEU A 102 9.17 -0.46 10.16
N ARG A 103 10.50 -0.56 10.08
CA ARG A 103 11.22 -1.78 10.46
C ARG A 103 11.07 -2.08 11.95
N GLN A 104 11.27 -1.08 12.81
CA GLN A 104 11.06 -1.22 14.25
C GLN A 104 9.66 -1.74 14.56
N GLU A 105 8.64 -1.24 13.86
CA GLU A 105 7.27 -1.67 14.09
C GLU A 105 6.99 -3.10 13.62
N ARG A 106 7.57 -3.50 12.48
CA ARG A 106 7.52 -4.90 12.02
C ARG A 106 8.18 -5.83 13.05
N ASP A 107 9.35 -5.45 13.54
CA ASP A 107 10.08 -6.23 14.54
C ASP A 107 9.30 -6.34 15.86
N LEU A 108 8.68 -5.24 16.32
CA LEU A 108 7.81 -5.26 17.50
C LEU A 108 6.59 -6.17 17.32
N ARG A 109 5.95 -6.13 16.14
CA ARG A 109 4.79 -7.00 15.86
C ARG A 109 5.17 -8.47 15.78
N GLN A 110 6.30 -8.79 15.14
CA GLN A 110 6.80 -10.16 15.03
C GLN A 110 7.24 -10.72 16.39
N ARG A 111 7.98 -9.93 17.18
CA ARG A 111 8.55 -10.38 18.46
C ARG A 111 7.51 -10.43 19.58
N LEU A 112 6.61 -9.45 19.64
CA LEU A 112 5.65 -9.34 20.75
C LEU A 112 4.26 -9.87 20.42
N GLY A 113 4.01 -10.29 19.16
CA GLY A 113 2.68 -10.73 18.72
C GLY A 113 1.59 -9.68 18.85
N LEU A 114 1.96 -8.42 19.12
CA LEU A 114 1.03 -7.33 19.39
C LEU A 114 0.38 -6.88 18.08
N ARG A 115 -0.76 -7.50 17.74
CA ARG A 115 -1.61 -7.11 16.60
C ARG A 115 -2.13 -5.66 16.68
N GLY A 116 -1.93 -4.98 17.81
CA GLY A 116 -2.39 -3.61 18.07
C GLY A 116 -1.36 -2.74 18.78
N GLY A 117 -0.06 -2.84 18.43
CA GLY A 117 0.93 -1.88 18.95
C GLY A 117 0.45 -0.43 18.78
N PHE A 118 0.83 0.47 19.70
CA PHE A 118 0.31 1.85 19.84
C PHE A 118 0.43 2.74 18.60
N GLY A 119 1.01 2.25 17.50
CA GLY A 119 1.06 2.92 16.21
C GLY A 119 1.95 4.16 16.20
N GLU A 120 2.71 4.40 17.28
CA GLU A 120 3.58 5.56 17.42
C GLU A 120 4.66 5.57 16.33
N HIS A 121 5.23 4.40 16.04
CA HIS A 121 6.22 4.27 14.96
C HIS A 121 5.58 4.39 13.56
N VAL A 122 4.34 3.91 13.33
CA VAL A 122 3.61 4.19 12.08
C VAL A 122 3.44 5.70 11.93
N ALA A 123 2.94 6.37 12.96
CA ALA A 123 2.59 7.78 12.91
C ALA A 123 3.86 8.63 12.69
N ALA A 124 4.96 8.27 13.34
CA ALA A 124 6.27 8.84 13.08
C ALA A 124 6.68 8.64 11.61
N ALA A 125 6.57 7.41 11.08
CA ALA A 125 6.88 7.12 9.68
C ALA A 125 5.97 7.89 8.70
N GLN A 126 4.67 8.01 8.99
CA GLN A 126 3.70 8.78 8.19
C GLN A 126 4.07 10.25 8.13
N SER A 127 4.41 10.86 9.27
CA SER A 127 4.80 12.26 9.32
C SER A 127 6.11 12.53 8.56
N CYS A 128 7.11 11.64 8.69
CA CYS A 128 8.38 11.73 7.95
C CYS A 128 8.16 11.54 6.44
N GLY A 129 7.36 10.55 6.06
CA GLY A 129 7.01 10.27 4.67
C GLY A 129 6.21 11.40 4.02
N ALA A 130 5.26 12.00 4.74
CA ALA A 130 4.51 13.16 4.26
C ALA A 130 5.41 14.39 4.05
N PHE A 131 6.41 14.58 4.90
CA PHE A 131 7.38 15.66 4.74
C PHE A 131 8.30 15.42 3.53
N ALA A 132 8.81 14.18 3.37
CA ALA A 132 9.58 13.79 2.19
C ALA A 132 8.77 13.94 0.89
N GLN A 133 7.49 13.57 0.91
CA GLN A 133 6.58 13.74 -0.22
C GLN A 133 6.44 15.22 -0.62
N ARG A 134 6.24 16.13 0.35
CA ARG A 134 6.15 17.58 0.09
C ARG A 134 7.42 18.11 -0.57
N LEU A 135 8.60 17.73 -0.06
CA LEU A 135 9.88 18.12 -0.65
C LEU A 135 10.04 17.60 -2.10
N HIS A 136 9.62 16.37 -2.39
CA HIS A 136 9.66 15.85 -3.76
C HIS A 136 8.68 16.56 -4.70
N LEU A 137 7.53 17.01 -4.19
CA LEU A 137 6.55 17.79 -4.95
C LEU A 137 7.04 19.20 -5.24
N GLU A 138 7.63 19.89 -4.25
CA GLU A 138 8.25 21.21 -4.42
C GLU A 138 9.35 21.19 -5.49
N ARG A 139 10.02 20.05 -5.67
CA ARG A 139 11.06 19.84 -6.68
C ARG A 139 10.51 19.40 -8.04
N GLY A 140 9.19 19.21 -8.19
CA GLY A 140 8.57 18.77 -9.43
C GLY A 140 8.82 17.30 -9.79
N GLN A 141 9.13 16.44 -8.81
CA GLN A 141 9.40 15.01 -9.01
C GLN A 141 8.27 14.14 -8.41
N PRO A 142 7.08 14.08 -9.03
CA PRO A 142 5.93 13.34 -8.49
C PRO A 142 6.14 11.83 -8.45
N ALA A 143 6.99 11.27 -9.33
CA ALA A 143 7.30 9.84 -9.34
C ALA A 143 8.03 9.40 -8.05
N LEU A 144 9.02 10.19 -7.59
CA LEU A 144 9.75 9.91 -6.36
C LEU A 144 8.89 10.17 -5.12
N ALA A 145 7.97 11.14 -5.20
CA ALA A 145 7.02 11.42 -4.13
C ALA A 145 6.07 10.24 -3.83
N ALA A 146 5.83 9.35 -4.80
CA ALA A 146 5.01 8.15 -4.60
C ALA A 146 5.71 7.06 -3.77
N GLY A 147 7.04 6.99 -3.79
CA GLY A 147 7.83 5.96 -3.09
C GLY A 147 7.50 5.85 -1.59
N PRO A 148 7.59 6.94 -0.80
CA PRO A 148 7.25 6.93 0.62
C PRO A 148 5.81 6.44 0.90
N CYS A 149 4.85 6.78 0.04
CA CYS A 149 3.46 6.33 0.19
C CYS A 149 3.32 4.83 -0.05
N LEU A 150 4.03 4.27 -1.03
CA LEU A 150 4.02 2.84 -1.34
C LEU A 150 4.69 2.01 -0.25
N GLU A 151 5.83 2.47 0.26
CA GLU A 151 6.53 1.80 1.37
C GLU A 151 5.65 1.74 2.63
N LEU A 152 4.95 2.84 2.91
CA LEU A 152 4.02 2.91 4.01
C LEU A 152 2.83 1.97 3.84
N ALA A 153 2.25 1.92 2.63
CA ALA A 153 1.16 1.02 2.33
C ALA A 153 1.57 -0.45 2.46
N ALA A 154 2.74 -0.83 1.92
CA ALA A 154 3.28 -2.17 2.05
C ALA A 154 3.47 -2.57 3.52
N ALA A 155 4.07 -1.68 4.33
CA ALA A 155 4.21 -1.92 5.75
C ALA A 155 2.86 -2.08 6.46
N LEU A 156 1.86 -1.24 6.16
CA LEU A 156 0.53 -1.37 6.76
C LEU A 156 -0.15 -2.70 6.41
N ARG A 157 0.05 -3.20 5.18
CA ARG A 157 -0.45 -4.51 4.75
C ARG A 157 0.21 -5.66 5.50
N ASP A 158 1.54 -5.66 5.60
CA ASP A 158 2.29 -6.68 6.34
C ASP A 158 1.86 -6.77 7.81
N THR A 159 1.40 -5.63 8.32
CA THR A 159 1.04 -5.48 9.73
C THR A 159 -0.43 -5.81 10.04
N GLY A 160 -1.19 -6.21 9.02
CA GLY A 160 -2.58 -6.63 9.15
C GLY A 160 -3.57 -5.48 9.31
N GLN A 161 -3.21 -4.25 8.91
CA GLN A 161 -4.11 -3.08 8.92
C GLN A 161 -4.46 -2.62 7.50
N PRO A 162 -5.17 -3.44 6.69
CA PRO A 162 -5.42 -3.14 5.27
C PRO A 162 -6.31 -1.91 5.07
N ALA A 163 -7.26 -1.64 5.97
CA ALA A 163 -8.13 -0.45 5.89
C ALA A 163 -7.34 0.86 5.90
N ARG A 164 -6.28 0.95 6.73
CA ARG A 164 -5.42 2.14 6.79
C ARG A 164 -4.49 2.27 5.58
N ALA A 165 -4.20 1.18 4.89
CA ALA A 165 -3.37 1.19 3.68
C ALA A 165 -4.09 1.77 2.46
N ALA A 166 -5.43 1.84 2.46
CA ALA A 166 -6.18 2.32 1.30
C ALA A 166 -5.92 3.80 0.96
N ALA A 167 -5.82 4.67 1.97
CA ALA A 167 -5.55 6.11 1.80
C ALA A 167 -4.16 6.41 1.19
N PRO A 168 -3.03 5.87 1.71
CA PRO A 168 -1.72 6.09 1.11
C PRO A 168 -1.61 5.49 -0.30
N LEU A 169 -2.28 4.37 -0.59
CA LEU A 169 -2.33 3.80 -1.95
C LEU A 169 -3.10 4.70 -2.92
N GLN A 170 -4.23 5.29 -2.49
CA GLN A 170 -4.95 6.27 -3.30
C GLN A 170 -4.05 7.47 -3.62
N ARG A 171 -3.36 8.00 -2.61
CA ARG A 171 -2.45 9.13 -2.80
C ARG A 171 -1.30 8.78 -3.75
N ALA A 172 -0.71 7.60 -3.61
CA ALA A 172 0.34 7.14 -4.52
C ALA A 172 -0.16 7.03 -5.97
N ALA A 173 -1.36 6.48 -6.18
CA ALA A 173 -1.95 6.40 -7.51
C ALA A 173 -2.13 7.79 -8.15
N GLU A 174 -2.61 8.79 -7.40
CA GLU A 174 -2.75 10.18 -7.87
C GLU A 174 -1.40 10.78 -8.30
N LEU A 175 -0.35 10.59 -7.50
CA LEU A 175 0.99 11.07 -7.82
C LEU A 175 1.58 10.39 -9.06
N LEU A 176 1.38 9.08 -9.21
CA LEU A 176 1.84 8.32 -10.38
C LEU A 176 1.08 8.68 -11.65
N THR A 177 -0.21 8.99 -11.55
CA THR A 177 -0.97 9.54 -12.68
C THR A 177 -0.44 10.92 -13.10
N ALA A 178 -0.12 11.80 -12.13
CA ALA A 178 0.51 13.08 -12.42
C ALA A 178 1.92 12.91 -13.04
N ALA A 179 2.64 11.85 -12.68
CA ALA A 179 3.95 11.51 -13.23
C ALA A 179 3.90 10.81 -14.60
N ARG A 180 2.72 10.61 -15.20
CA ARG A 180 2.51 9.90 -16.48
C ARG A 180 3.00 8.44 -16.46
N LEU A 181 2.86 7.74 -15.33
CA LEU A 181 3.19 6.32 -15.16
C LEU A 181 1.92 5.48 -14.93
N PRO A 182 1.06 5.29 -15.98
CA PRO A 182 -0.27 4.71 -15.81
C PRO A 182 -0.25 3.25 -15.34
N LEU A 183 0.72 2.44 -15.80
CA LEU A 183 0.82 1.03 -15.40
C LEU A 183 1.10 0.87 -13.90
N GLN A 184 1.97 1.72 -13.34
CA GLN A 184 2.25 1.69 -11.91
C GLN A 184 1.05 2.19 -11.10
N ALA A 185 0.34 3.23 -11.58
CA ALA A 185 -0.88 3.71 -10.96
C ALA A 185 -1.98 2.62 -10.92
N LEU A 186 -2.15 1.85 -12.01
CA LEU A 186 -3.09 0.73 -12.06
C LEU A 186 -2.76 -0.37 -11.06
N ARG A 187 -1.48 -0.73 -10.93
CA ARG A 187 -1.03 -1.69 -9.90
C ARG A 187 -1.36 -1.20 -8.49
N CYS A 188 -1.15 0.09 -8.20
CA CYS A 188 -1.50 0.68 -6.91
C CYS A 188 -3.01 0.64 -6.64
N LEU A 189 -3.84 0.86 -7.66
CA LEU A 189 -5.29 0.76 -7.53
C LEU A 189 -5.76 -0.69 -7.35
N ALA A 190 -5.15 -1.65 -8.04
CA ALA A 190 -5.43 -3.07 -7.83
C ALA A 190 -5.07 -3.52 -6.41
N GLU A 191 -3.91 -3.09 -5.89
CA GLU A 191 -3.53 -3.34 -4.49
C GLU A 191 -4.45 -2.62 -3.49
N ARG A 192 -4.95 -1.43 -3.83
CA ARG A 192 -5.95 -0.74 -3.02
C ARG A 192 -7.25 -1.53 -2.98
N ALA A 193 -7.71 -2.04 -4.12
CA ALA A 193 -8.91 -2.85 -4.19
C ALA A 193 -8.77 -4.09 -3.30
N SER A 194 -7.65 -4.81 -3.36
CA SER A 194 -7.43 -5.96 -2.47
C SER A 194 -7.41 -5.58 -0.98
N CYS A 195 -6.84 -4.42 -0.63
CA CYS A 195 -6.91 -3.92 0.74
C CYS A 195 -8.35 -3.60 1.20
N LEU A 196 -9.17 -3.03 0.33
CA LEU A 196 -10.57 -2.72 0.64
C LEU A 196 -11.43 -3.98 0.76
N LEU A 197 -11.19 -4.99 -0.08
CA LEU A 197 -11.82 -6.31 0.05
C LEU A 197 -11.52 -6.96 1.40
N LEU A 198 -10.25 -6.93 1.84
CA LEU A 198 -9.87 -7.43 3.17
C LEU A 198 -10.50 -6.61 4.31
N ALA A 199 -10.74 -5.33 4.09
CA ALA A 199 -11.44 -4.45 5.03
C ALA A 199 -12.98 -4.58 4.97
N ARG A 200 -13.53 -5.42 4.08
CA ARG A 200 -14.96 -5.58 3.79
C ARG A 200 -15.67 -4.32 3.28
N ASP A 201 -14.92 -3.36 2.76
CA ASP A 201 -15.48 -2.18 2.09
C ASP A 201 -15.65 -2.46 0.60
N TYR A 202 -16.72 -3.18 0.26
CA TYR A 202 -17.03 -3.60 -1.11
C TYR A 202 -17.42 -2.43 -2.02
N ALA A 203 -18.11 -1.41 -1.47
CA ALA A 203 -18.49 -0.22 -2.22
C ALA A 203 -17.27 0.63 -2.59
N GLY A 204 -16.35 0.83 -1.65
CA GLY A 204 -15.07 1.46 -1.90
C GLY A 204 -14.24 0.67 -2.93
N ALA A 205 -14.23 -0.66 -2.83
CA ALA A 205 -13.55 -1.53 -3.79
C ALA A 205 -14.09 -1.34 -5.21
N LEU A 206 -15.42 -1.33 -5.41
CA LEU A 206 -16.04 -1.06 -6.70
C LEU A 206 -15.60 0.30 -7.29
N ALA A 207 -15.64 1.37 -6.49
CA ALA A 207 -15.22 2.70 -6.92
C ALA A 207 -13.73 2.76 -7.31
N THR A 208 -12.87 1.94 -6.70
CA THR A 208 -11.46 1.85 -7.09
C THR A 208 -11.26 1.09 -8.40
N LEU A 209 -12.04 0.04 -8.65
CA LEU A 209 -11.97 -0.75 -9.87
C LEU A 209 -12.48 0.02 -11.08
N THR A 210 -13.57 0.79 -10.94
CA THR A 210 -14.05 1.69 -12.00
C THR A 210 -13.03 2.74 -12.36
N ARG A 211 -12.41 3.36 -11.34
CA ARG A 211 -11.31 4.32 -11.56
C ARG A 211 -10.12 3.67 -12.27
N ALA A 212 -9.78 2.42 -11.93
CA ALA A 212 -8.72 1.69 -12.61
C ALA A 212 -9.04 1.49 -14.10
N GLN A 213 -10.28 1.13 -14.44
CA GLN A 213 -10.68 0.99 -15.83
C GLN A 213 -10.71 2.33 -16.58
N ALA A 214 -11.22 3.40 -15.98
CA ALA A 214 -11.18 4.72 -16.58
C ALA A 214 -9.74 5.18 -16.88
N LEU A 215 -8.81 4.95 -15.95
CA LEU A 215 -7.37 5.23 -16.17
C LEU A 215 -6.79 4.33 -17.25
N ALA A 216 -7.26 3.09 -17.35
CA ALA A 216 -6.80 2.19 -18.37
C ALA A 216 -7.29 2.62 -19.77
N GLY A 217 -8.56 3.00 -19.92
CA GLY A 217 -9.08 3.58 -21.16
C GLY A 217 -8.35 4.86 -21.57
N ALA A 218 -8.08 5.75 -20.60
CA ALA A 218 -7.32 6.98 -20.85
C ALA A 218 -5.84 6.70 -21.19
N GLY A 219 -5.21 5.70 -20.56
CA GLY A 219 -3.83 5.30 -20.85
C GLY A 219 -3.66 4.69 -22.24
N LEU A 220 -4.65 3.90 -22.67
CA LEU A 220 -4.78 3.37 -24.04
C LEU A 220 -4.94 4.49 -25.08
N GLY A 221 -5.76 5.51 -24.79
CA GLY A 221 -6.02 6.63 -25.70
C GLY A 221 -4.98 7.75 -25.69
N GLY A 222 -4.20 7.90 -24.60
CA GLY A 222 -3.29 9.03 -24.39
C GLY A 222 -1.80 8.73 -24.60
N ALA A 223 -1.37 7.47 -24.51
CA ALA A 223 0.03 7.09 -24.71
C ALA A 223 0.31 6.50 -26.10
N ALA A 224 -0.73 6.11 -26.83
CA ALA A 224 -0.61 5.56 -28.18
C ALA A 224 -1.01 6.63 -29.20
N GLY A 225 -0.01 7.18 -29.91
CA GLY A 225 -0.24 7.47 -31.31
C GLY A 225 -0.82 6.21 -31.96
N ALA A 226 -1.92 6.38 -32.70
CA ALA A 226 -2.67 5.37 -33.44
C ALA A 226 -2.04 3.96 -33.48
N GLY A 227 -2.61 3.01 -32.71
CA GLY A 227 -2.48 1.58 -33.02
C GLY A 227 -1.52 0.74 -32.18
N ALA A 228 -0.93 1.23 -31.09
CA ALA A 228 -0.20 0.35 -30.17
C ALA A 228 -1.19 -0.50 -29.36
N ALA A 229 -1.27 -1.80 -29.67
CA ALA A 229 -2.03 -2.76 -28.88
C ALA A 229 -1.64 -2.64 -27.40
N PRO A 230 -2.60 -2.75 -26.47
CA PRO A 230 -2.28 -2.73 -25.04
C PRO A 230 -1.21 -3.77 -24.74
N GLY A 231 -0.12 -3.34 -24.09
CA GLY A 231 0.89 -4.28 -23.63
C GLY A 231 0.27 -5.30 -22.70
N GLY A 232 0.68 -6.57 -22.77
CA GLY A 232 0.06 -7.68 -22.02
C GLY A 232 -0.08 -7.40 -20.52
N ALA A 233 0.91 -6.77 -19.90
CA ALA A 233 0.86 -6.40 -18.47
C ALA A 233 -0.29 -5.45 -18.10
N PHE A 234 -0.82 -4.71 -19.07
CA PHE A 234 -1.99 -3.85 -18.89
C PHE A 234 -3.28 -4.64 -18.98
N LEU A 235 -3.33 -5.57 -19.95
CA LEU A 235 -4.46 -6.48 -20.14
C LEU A 235 -4.65 -7.40 -18.93
N ASP A 236 -3.57 -7.92 -18.35
CA ASP A 236 -3.65 -8.78 -17.17
C ASP A 236 -4.29 -8.06 -15.96
N VAL A 237 -3.90 -6.79 -15.75
CA VAL A 237 -4.46 -5.98 -14.66
C VAL A 237 -5.92 -5.62 -14.96
N LEU A 238 -6.24 -5.31 -16.22
CA LEU A 238 -7.61 -5.07 -16.66
C LEU A 238 -8.49 -6.30 -16.45
N ALA A 239 -8.07 -7.47 -16.92
CA ALA A 239 -8.80 -8.72 -16.76
C ALA A 239 -9.09 -8.99 -15.27
N ARG A 240 -8.10 -8.83 -14.38
CA ARG A 240 -8.31 -8.96 -12.94
C ARG A 240 -9.33 -7.95 -12.40
N CYS A 241 -9.26 -6.69 -12.82
CA CYS A 241 -10.20 -5.65 -12.40
C CYS A 241 -11.63 -5.93 -12.87
N GLU A 242 -11.79 -6.45 -14.09
CA GLU A 242 -13.08 -6.78 -14.69
C GLU A 242 -13.78 -7.91 -13.93
N VAL A 243 -13.08 -9.02 -13.74
CA VAL A 243 -13.59 -10.19 -13.02
C VAL A 243 -14.00 -9.79 -11.60
N SER A 244 -13.14 -9.06 -10.88
CA SER A 244 -13.47 -8.61 -9.53
C SER A 244 -14.66 -7.63 -9.50
N ARG A 245 -14.81 -6.78 -10.51
CA ARG A 245 -15.94 -5.84 -10.61
C ARG A 245 -17.25 -6.58 -10.87
N VAL A 246 -17.27 -7.58 -11.77
CA VAL A 246 -18.47 -8.40 -12.03
C VAL A 246 -18.90 -9.12 -10.76
N LEU A 247 -17.98 -9.81 -10.07
CA LEU A 247 -18.29 -10.51 -8.81
C LEU A 247 -18.82 -9.56 -7.72
N LEU A 248 -18.27 -8.35 -7.62
CA LEU A 248 -18.75 -7.35 -6.67
C LEU A 248 -20.13 -6.78 -7.03
N LEU A 249 -20.44 -6.64 -8.32
CA LEU A 249 -21.79 -6.23 -8.76
C LEU A 249 -22.83 -7.30 -8.48
N LEU A 250 -22.45 -8.58 -8.61
CA LEU A 250 -23.30 -9.71 -8.25
C LEU A 250 -23.55 -9.81 -6.74
N LEU A 251 -22.55 -9.45 -5.93
CA LEU A 251 -22.66 -9.37 -4.47
C LEU A 251 -23.56 -8.20 -4.04
N LEU A 252 -23.20 -6.98 -4.44
CA LEU A 252 -23.85 -5.77 -3.92
C LEU A 252 -25.25 -5.52 -4.49
N GLN A 253 -25.60 -6.11 -5.64
CA GLN A 253 -26.85 -5.92 -6.38
C GLN A 253 -27.42 -4.49 -6.23
N PRO A 254 -26.64 -3.46 -6.63
CA PRO A 254 -27.02 -2.08 -6.34
C PRO A 254 -28.35 -1.73 -7.02
N PRO A 255 -29.27 -1.03 -6.34
CA PRO A 255 -30.52 -0.62 -6.96
C PRO A 255 -30.24 0.28 -8.17
N PRO A 256 -31.09 0.25 -9.22
CA PRO A 256 -30.82 0.92 -10.49
C PRO A 256 -30.59 2.43 -10.34
N ALA A 257 -31.11 3.06 -9.29
CA ALA A 257 -30.89 4.48 -8.99
C ALA A 257 -29.45 4.83 -8.56
N LYS A 258 -28.67 3.87 -8.03
CA LYS A 258 -27.27 4.07 -7.60
C LYS A 258 -26.26 3.47 -8.59
N LEU A 259 -26.75 2.92 -9.69
CA LEU A 259 -25.96 2.17 -10.66
C LEU A 259 -25.31 3.16 -11.64
N LEU A 260 -23.99 3.33 -11.54
CA LEU A 260 -23.23 4.17 -12.47
C LEU A 260 -23.34 3.59 -13.90
N PRO A 261 -23.36 4.43 -14.94
CA PRO A 261 -23.52 3.97 -16.33
C PRO A 261 -22.42 3.00 -16.77
N GLU A 262 -21.22 3.09 -16.17
CA GLU A 262 -20.13 2.14 -16.39
C GLU A 262 -20.49 0.74 -15.89
N HIS A 263 -21.16 0.62 -14.75
CA HIS A 263 -21.60 -0.67 -14.22
C HIS A 263 -22.70 -1.29 -15.08
N ALA A 264 -23.62 -0.46 -15.61
CA ALA A 264 -24.72 -0.91 -16.46
C ALA A 264 -24.18 -1.57 -17.72
N ARG A 265 -23.28 -0.86 -18.42
CA ARG A 265 -22.61 -1.36 -19.63
C ARG A 265 -21.92 -2.69 -19.42
N THR A 266 -21.40 -2.92 -18.22
CA THR A 266 -20.60 -4.10 -17.94
C THR A 266 -21.49 -5.29 -17.64
N LEU A 267 -22.61 -5.08 -16.93
CA LEU A 267 -23.62 -6.11 -16.80
C LEU A 267 -24.24 -6.43 -18.16
N GLU A 268 -24.55 -5.44 -18.98
CA GLU A 268 -25.09 -5.64 -20.34
C GLU A 268 -24.18 -6.54 -21.19
N GLN A 269 -22.86 -6.37 -21.12
CA GLN A 269 -21.90 -7.22 -21.83
C GLN A 269 -21.94 -8.71 -21.42
N TYR A 270 -22.39 -9.02 -20.20
CA TYR A 270 -22.54 -10.40 -19.70
C TYR A 270 -24.00 -10.86 -19.66
N CYS A 271 -24.97 -9.99 -19.93
CA CYS A 271 -26.40 -10.35 -19.99
C CYS A 271 -26.85 -10.65 -21.43
N TRP A 272 -26.27 -9.95 -22.40
CA TRP A 272 -26.57 -10.14 -23.82
C TRP A 272 -25.46 -10.97 -24.45
N GLU A 273 -25.84 -11.92 -25.31
CA GLU A 273 -24.90 -12.56 -26.23
C GLU A 273 -24.09 -11.45 -26.91
N ALA A 274 -22.75 -11.53 -26.81
CA ALA A 274 -21.91 -10.59 -27.52
C ALA A 274 -22.34 -10.57 -28.99
N PRO A 275 -22.60 -9.40 -29.62
CA PRO A 275 -22.83 -9.38 -31.06
C PRO A 275 -21.59 -10.00 -31.70
N ASP A 276 -21.84 -11.02 -32.52
CA ASP A 276 -20.85 -11.86 -33.15
C ASP A 276 -19.57 -11.10 -33.51
N GLY A 277 -18.50 -11.38 -32.76
CA GLY A 277 -17.15 -10.95 -33.08
C GLY A 277 -16.58 -11.77 -34.24
N GLY A 278 -17.23 -11.74 -35.40
CA GLY A 278 -16.63 -12.19 -36.65
C GLY A 278 -15.47 -11.25 -37.02
N PRO A 279 -14.33 -11.77 -37.49
CA PRO A 279 -13.21 -10.94 -37.91
C PRO A 279 -13.57 -10.28 -39.25
N GLY A 280 -14.18 -9.09 -39.17
CA GLY A 280 -14.37 -8.22 -40.31
C GLY A 280 -15.81 -8.11 -40.79
N THR A 281 -16.60 -7.26 -40.13
CA THR A 281 -17.54 -6.34 -40.79
C THR A 281 -17.81 -5.19 -39.84
N GLY A 282 -17.37 -3.99 -40.22
CA GLY A 282 -17.27 -2.84 -39.34
C GLY A 282 -18.54 -2.02 -39.15
N SER A 283 -18.28 -0.81 -38.62
CA SER A 283 -19.19 0.33 -38.49
C SER A 283 -19.87 0.52 -37.13
N GLY A 284 -19.05 0.99 -36.19
CA GLY A 284 -19.48 1.94 -35.16
C GLY A 284 -18.33 2.91 -34.91
N THR A 285 -18.21 3.93 -35.75
CA THR A 285 -17.36 5.11 -35.52
C THR A 285 -17.79 5.80 -34.23
N GLY A 286 -17.28 5.34 -33.10
CA GLY A 286 -17.26 6.06 -31.85
C GLY A 286 -15.88 6.69 -31.69
N THR A 287 -15.77 7.97 -32.02
CA THR A 287 -14.64 8.84 -31.66
C THR A 287 -14.61 9.10 -30.15
N GLY A 288 -14.46 8.05 -29.36
CA GLY A 288 -14.27 8.12 -27.92
C GLY A 288 -13.25 7.08 -27.51
N GLY A 289 -12.22 7.49 -26.76
CA GLY A 289 -11.19 6.60 -26.20
C GLY A 289 -11.77 5.62 -25.18
N GLY A 290 -12.61 4.70 -25.64
CA GLY A 290 -13.21 3.62 -24.87
C GLY A 290 -12.29 2.40 -24.81
N LEU A 291 -12.38 1.66 -23.71
CA LEU A 291 -11.72 0.36 -23.56
C LEU A 291 -12.20 -0.61 -24.64
N PRO A 292 -11.33 -1.54 -25.10
CA PRO A 292 -11.78 -2.61 -25.97
C PRO A 292 -12.80 -3.52 -25.23
N PRO A 293 -13.68 -4.24 -25.95
CA PRO A 293 -14.69 -5.09 -25.32
C PRO A 293 -14.06 -6.17 -24.45
N ALA A 294 -14.70 -6.55 -23.34
CA ALA A 294 -14.20 -7.55 -22.38
C ALA A 294 -13.73 -8.86 -23.04
N ALA A 295 -14.41 -9.28 -24.12
CA ALA A 295 -14.06 -10.44 -24.93
C ALA A 295 -12.67 -10.38 -25.60
N SER A 296 -12.04 -9.20 -25.69
CA SER A 296 -10.74 -9.01 -26.36
C SER A 296 -9.52 -9.27 -25.48
N TYR A 297 -9.67 -9.30 -24.15
CA TYR A 297 -8.56 -9.51 -23.21
C TYR A 297 -8.85 -10.52 -22.10
N LEU A 298 -10.07 -11.05 -22.00
CA LEU A 298 -10.40 -12.17 -21.13
C LEU A 298 -10.25 -13.51 -21.89
N PRO A 299 -9.75 -14.57 -21.22
CA PRO A 299 -9.83 -15.92 -21.77
C PRO A 299 -11.29 -16.29 -22.08
N ALA A 300 -11.53 -16.89 -23.25
CA ALA A 300 -12.89 -17.22 -23.72
C ALA A 300 -13.65 -18.12 -22.73
N GLU A 301 -12.96 -19.11 -22.14
CA GLU A 301 -13.52 -20.00 -21.11
C GLU A 301 -14.01 -19.21 -19.89
N LEU A 302 -13.19 -18.28 -19.40
CA LEU A 302 -13.51 -17.46 -18.24
C LEU A 302 -14.69 -16.51 -18.55
N PHE A 303 -14.72 -15.93 -19.75
CA PHE A 303 -15.80 -15.04 -20.18
C PHE A 303 -17.15 -15.77 -20.21
N LEU A 304 -17.21 -16.97 -20.81
CA LEU A 304 -18.44 -17.77 -20.88
C LEU A 304 -18.93 -18.20 -19.49
N LEU A 305 -18.00 -18.66 -18.63
CA LEU A 305 -18.36 -19.05 -17.27
C LEU A 305 -18.87 -17.85 -16.45
N LEU A 306 -18.30 -16.66 -16.61
CA LEU A 306 -18.82 -15.45 -15.98
C LEU A 306 -20.21 -15.06 -16.51
N GLN A 307 -20.46 -15.20 -17.81
CA GLN A 307 -21.78 -14.95 -18.40
C GLN A 307 -22.84 -15.87 -17.77
N SER A 308 -22.53 -17.16 -17.68
CA SER A 308 -23.42 -18.14 -17.04
C SER A 308 -23.63 -17.86 -15.55
N ALA A 309 -22.60 -17.38 -14.83
CA ALA A 309 -22.71 -17.02 -13.42
C ALA A 309 -23.60 -15.77 -13.22
N VAL A 310 -23.52 -14.78 -14.11
CA VAL A 310 -24.40 -13.59 -14.07
C VAL A 310 -25.86 -14.00 -14.30
N LEU A 311 -26.13 -14.87 -15.28
CA LEU A 311 -27.47 -15.39 -15.55
C LEU A 311 -28.02 -16.21 -14.37
N ALA A 312 -27.22 -17.11 -13.80
CA ALA A 312 -27.62 -17.90 -12.63
C ALA A 312 -27.98 -17.01 -11.42
N CYS A 313 -27.26 -15.90 -11.23
CA CYS A 313 -27.58 -14.93 -10.17
C CYS A 313 -28.89 -14.17 -10.44
N GLN A 314 -29.21 -13.87 -11.70
CA GLN A 314 -30.47 -13.21 -12.08
C GLN A 314 -31.68 -14.13 -11.92
N GLU A 315 -31.53 -15.39 -12.29
CA GLU A 315 -32.55 -16.43 -12.15
C GLU A 315 -32.68 -16.95 -10.71
N LYS A 316 -31.74 -16.56 -9.83
CA LYS A 316 -31.63 -17.02 -8.43
C LYS A 316 -31.42 -18.54 -8.31
N ASP A 317 -30.76 -19.13 -9.30
CA ASP A 317 -30.42 -20.56 -9.29
C ASP A 317 -29.12 -20.81 -8.50
N ALA A 318 -29.29 -21.23 -7.24
CA ALA A 318 -28.17 -21.54 -6.35
C ALA A 318 -27.49 -22.88 -6.66
N GLU A 319 -28.14 -23.81 -7.38
CA GLU A 319 -27.55 -25.09 -7.76
C GLU A 319 -26.62 -24.92 -8.95
N ALA A 320 -27.04 -24.16 -9.97
CA ALA A 320 -26.20 -23.77 -11.09
C ALA A 320 -24.95 -23.02 -10.61
N LEU A 321 -25.10 -22.06 -9.68
CA LEU A 321 -23.95 -21.30 -9.16
C LEU A 321 -22.94 -22.18 -8.40
N LYS A 322 -23.40 -23.24 -7.69
CA LYS A 322 -22.51 -24.20 -7.02
C LYS A 322 -21.71 -25.03 -8.02
N ALA A 323 -22.34 -25.47 -9.12
CA ALA A 323 -21.63 -26.18 -10.19
C ALA A 323 -20.58 -25.28 -10.84
N LEU A 324 -20.97 -24.04 -11.16
CA LEU A 324 -20.08 -23.03 -11.74
C LEU A 324 -18.92 -22.66 -10.80
N GLN A 325 -19.11 -22.66 -9.49
CA GLN A 325 -18.03 -22.42 -8.52
C GLN A 325 -16.89 -23.44 -8.67
N ALA A 326 -17.21 -24.72 -8.89
CA ALA A 326 -16.20 -25.77 -9.05
C ALA A 326 -15.36 -25.58 -10.33
N GLU A 327 -16.01 -25.15 -11.41
CA GLU A 327 -15.37 -24.90 -12.71
C GLU A 327 -14.57 -23.59 -12.73
N LEU A 328 -15.05 -22.55 -12.03
CA LEU A 328 -14.38 -21.26 -11.93
C LEU A 328 -13.20 -21.26 -10.95
N TRP A 329 -13.19 -22.15 -9.96
CA TRP A 329 -12.16 -22.19 -8.91
C TRP A 329 -10.70 -22.18 -9.40
N PRO A 330 -10.28 -23.00 -10.39
CA PRO A 330 -8.90 -23.00 -10.89
C PRO A 330 -8.55 -21.77 -11.74
N LEU A 331 -9.55 -21.10 -12.31
CA LEU A 331 -9.37 -19.96 -13.21
C LEU A 331 -9.26 -18.62 -12.46
N LEU A 332 -9.79 -18.57 -11.23
CA LEU A 332 -9.86 -17.37 -10.41
C LEU A 332 -8.72 -17.31 -9.38
N SER A 333 -8.34 -16.08 -9.02
CA SER A 333 -7.42 -15.84 -7.90
C SER A 333 -8.10 -16.09 -6.55
N ALA A 334 -7.32 -16.32 -5.49
CA ALA A 334 -7.86 -16.55 -4.14
C ALA A 334 -8.79 -15.42 -3.65
N GLU A 335 -8.51 -14.17 -4.01
CA GLU A 335 -9.37 -13.02 -3.69
C GLU A 335 -10.71 -13.09 -4.44
N GLN A 336 -10.71 -13.47 -5.71
CA GLN A 336 -11.91 -13.62 -6.53
C GLN A 336 -12.73 -14.84 -6.08
N ASN A 337 -12.07 -15.94 -5.72
CA ASN A 337 -12.72 -17.11 -5.13
C ASN A 337 -13.40 -16.78 -3.81
N HIS A 338 -12.79 -15.92 -2.99
CA HIS A 338 -13.44 -15.44 -1.77
C HIS A 338 -14.70 -14.62 -2.08
N LEU A 339 -14.66 -13.71 -3.07
CA LEU A 339 -15.84 -12.95 -3.49
C LEU A 339 -16.95 -13.86 -4.01
N LEU A 340 -16.62 -14.83 -4.87
CA LEU A 340 -17.61 -15.76 -5.42
C LEU A 340 -18.26 -16.63 -4.33
N HIS A 341 -17.48 -17.03 -3.31
CA HIS A 341 -18.03 -17.71 -2.15
C HIS A 341 -19.02 -16.83 -1.35
N LEU A 342 -18.73 -15.53 -1.20
CA LEU A 342 -19.64 -14.59 -0.55
C LEU A 342 -20.94 -14.40 -1.35
N VAL A 343 -20.88 -14.30 -2.68
CA VAL A 343 -22.07 -14.21 -3.55
C VAL A 343 -22.96 -15.44 -3.36
N LEU A 344 -22.37 -16.63 -3.35
CA LEU A 344 -23.10 -17.87 -3.13
C LEU A 344 -23.74 -17.92 -1.72
N GLN A 345 -23.03 -17.43 -0.71
CA GLN A 345 -23.55 -17.34 0.66
C GLN A 345 -24.75 -16.39 0.76
N GLU A 346 -24.69 -15.23 0.10
CA GLU A 346 -25.81 -14.28 0.04
C GLU A 346 -27.02 -14.85 -0.71
N MET A 347 -26.80 -15.66 -1.76
CA MET A 347 -27.89 -16.35 -2.47
C MET A 347 -28.56 -17.46 -1.64
N LEU A 348 -27.78 -18.23 -0.89
CA LEU A 348 -28.31 -19.32 -0.04
C LEU A 348 -28.99 -18.81 1.22
N SER A 349 -28.45 -17.73 1.80
CA SER A 349 -28.99 -17.08 2.98
C SER A 349 -28.97 -15.58 2.74
N PRO A 350 -30.08 -14.98 2.28
CA PRO A 350 -30.18 -13.53 2.19
C PRO A 350 -30.25 -13.00 3.62
N ALA A 351 -29.09 -12.88 4.26
CA ALA A 351 -28.96 -12.15 5.49
C ALA A 351 -29.35 -10.72 5.12
N GLY A 352 -30.53 -10.27 5.53
CA GLY A 352 -30.99 -8.88 5.40
C GLY A 352 -30.11 -7.86 6.15
N GLN A 353 -28.85 -8.20 6.41
CA GLN A 353 -27.80 -7.28 6.75
C GLN A 353 -27.30 -6.70 5.44
N GLY A 354 -27.86 -5.56 5.06
CA GLY A 354 -27.12 -4.62 4.24
C GLY A 354 -25.72 -4.47 4.85
N LEU A 355 -24.71 -4.77 4.04
CA LEU A 355 -23.32 -4.43 4.28
C LEU A 355 -23.17 -2.96 4.70
#